data_AF-A0A4T0BIA3-F1
#
_entry.id   AF-A0A4T0BIA3-F1
#
_cell.length_a   1.000
_cell.length_b   1.000
_cell.length_c   1.000
_cell.angle_alpha   90.00
_cell.angle_beta   90.00
_cell.angle_gamma   90.00
#
_symmetry.space_group_name_H-M   'P 1'
#
loop_
_entity.id
_entity.type
_entity.pdbx_description
1 polymer ?
#
loop_
_entity_poly.entity_id
_entity_poly.type
_entity_poly.pdbx_seq_one_letter_code
_entity_poly.pdbx_strand_id
1 'polypeptide(L)'
;MITLKGNYIHHTSGRSPKVQGNTLLHAVNNYWYDIDSKGHAFELGQGGYVLAEGNKFQNVNTIIEAGATGKYFTVPSSGSACSSVLGRSCVNNAFGSSGLFSSADTSFLSNFKGKNIASAAAASTVSTANVGYGKI
;
A
#
# COMPACT_ATOMS: atom_id res chain seq x y z
N MET A 1 8.64 6.18 -10.57
CA MET A 1 7.73 5.24 -9.90
C MET A 1 8.58 4.43 -8.95
N ILE A 2 8.09 4.21 -7.74
CA ILE A 2 8.72 3.38 -6.72
C ILE A 2 7.84 2.14 -6.56
N THR A 3 8.44 0.95 -6.55
CA THR A 3 7.77 -0.29 -6.17
C THR A 3 8.24 -0.69 -4.79
N LEU A 4 7.30 -0.74 -3.84
CA LEU A 4 7.51 -1.28 -2.51
C LEU A 4 6.80 -2.64 -2.47
N LYS A 5 7.57 -3.73 -2.62
CA LYS A 5 7.03 -5.09 -2.69
C LYS A 5 7.66 -6.03 -1.67
N GLY A 6 6.83 -6.81 -0.97
CA GLY A 6 7.29 -7.90 -0.10
C GLY A 6 8.06 -7.44 1.15
N ASN A 7 7.85 -6.21 1.60
CA ASN A 7 8.54 -5.65 2.76
C ASN A 7 7.80 -5.97 4.06
N TYR A 8 8.53 -5.98 5.17
CA TYR A 8 7.99 -6.10 6.52
C TYR A 8 8.30 -4.81 7.28
N ILE A 9 7.25 -4.03 7.52
CA ILE A 9 7.31 -2.75 8.21
C ILE A 9 6.77 -2.97 9.61
N HIS A 10 7.66 -2.93 10.59
CA HIS A 10 7.40 -3.43 11.94
C HIS A 10 7.81 -2.41 12.99
N HIS A 11 6.94 -2.20 13.99
CA HIS A 11 7.27 -1.45 15.20
C HIS A 11 7.77 -0.02 14.94
N THR A 12 7.11 0.66 14.00
CA THR A 12 7.31 2.08 13.69
C THR A 12 6.19 2.92 14.29
N SER A 13 6.35 4.24 14.36
CA SER A 13 5.33 5.18 14.87
C SER A 13 4.83 6.20 13.85
N GLY A 14 5.38 6.23 12.64
CA GLY A 14 5.03 7.21 11.60
C GLY A 14 5.79 6.98 10.30
N ARG A 15 5.51 7.80 9.27
CA ARG A 15 6.29 7.87 8.01
C ARG A 15 6.60 6.52 7.36
N SER A 16 5.64 5.62 7.40
CA SER A 16 5.78 4.22 7.03
C SER A 16 4.81 3.82 5.91
N PRO A 17 4.90 4.42 4.70
CA PRO A 17 5.79 5.51 4.27
C PRO A 17 5.14 6.90 4.33
N LYS A 18 5.97 7.95 4.27
CA LYS A 18 5.55 9.29 3.83
C LYS A 18 5.75 9.43 2.31
N VAL A 19 4.72 9.84 1.57
CA VAL A 19 4.71 9.96 0.11
C VAL A 19 4.21 11.34 -0.30
N GLN A 20 5.00 12.07 -1.08
CA GLN A 20 4.68 13.43 -1.54
C GLN A 20 5.51 13.80 -2.78
N GLY A 21 5.34 15.03 -3.27
CA GLY A 21 6.14 15.59 -4.37
C GLY A 21 5.61 15.19 -5.74
N ASN A 22 6.32 14.33 -6.46
CA ASN A 22 5.85 13.76 -7.74
C ASN A 22 6.03 12.24 -7.73
N THR A 23 5.62 11.61 -6.63
CA THR A 23 5.95 10.21 -6.34
C THR A 23 4.76 9.31 -6.67
N LEU A 24 4.92 8.47 -7.68
CA LEU A 24 4.05 7.33 -7.94
C LEU A 24 4.58 6.10 -7.20
N LEU A 25 3.88 5.66 -6.16
CA LEU A 25 4.19 4.48 -5.36
C LEU A 25 3.23 3.33 -5.70
N HIS A 26 3.81 2.17 -6.00
CA HIS A 26 3.12 0.88 -6.02
C HIS A 26 3.50 0.10 -4.76
N ALA A 27 2.61 0.08 -3.77
CA ALA A 27 2.75 -0.67 -2.53
C ALA A 27 2.00 -2.01 -2.65
N VAL A 28 2.73 -3.10 -2.87
CA VAL A 28 2.15 -4.41 -3.21
C VAL A 28 2.69 -5.54 -2.33
N ASN A 29 1.80 -6.34 -1.73
CA ASN A 29 2.17 -7.49 -0.91
C ASN A 29 3.18 -7.21 0.21
N ASN A 30 3.11 -6.05 0.86
CA ASN A 30 3.88 -5.77 2.06
C ASN A 30 3.07 -6.12 3.31
N TYR A 31 3.78 -6.24 4.43
CA TYR A 31 3.20 -6.46 5.74
C TYR A 31 3.53 -5.29 6.67
N TRP A 32 2.52 -4.53 7.08
CA TRP A 32 2.60 -3.62 8.22
C TRP A 32 2.13 -4.33 9.48
N TYR A 33 2.98 -4.36 10.50
CA TYR A 33 2.68 -5.03 11.76
C TYR A 33 3.11 -4.20 12.96
N ASP A 34 2.23 -4.16 13.96
CA ASP A 34 2.53 -3.60 15.28
C ASP A 34 3.05 -2.16 15.21
N ILE A 35 2.32 -1.33 14.47
CA ILE A 35 2.60 0.11 14.40
C ILE A 35 2.12 0.71 15.71
N ASP A 36 2.93 1.58 16.32
CA ASP A 36 2.67 2.15 17.64
C ASP A 36 1.21 2.60 17.78
N SER A 37 0.58 2.26 18.90
CA SER A 37 -0.86 2.47 19.09
C SER A 37 -1.28 3.95 19.06
N LYS A 38 -0.33 4.87 19.27
CA LYS A 38 -0.48 6.33 19.15
C LYS A 38 0.10 6.89 17.84
N GLY A 39 0.67 6.03 16.99
CA GLY A 39 1.28 6.39 15.72
C GLY A 39 0.40 6.07 14.51
N HIS A 40 1.02 6.11 13.33
CA HIS A 40 0.39 5.80 12.05
C HIS A 40 1.35 5.19 11.04
N ALA A 41 0.81 4.60 9.96
CA ALA A 41 1.63 4.09 8.85
C ALA A 41 1.84 5.16 7.77
N PHE A 42 0.85 5.41 6.92
CA PHE A 42 0.96 6.26 5.75
C PHE A 42 0.79 7.75 6.05
N GLU A 43 1.61 8.58 5.40
CA GLU A 43 1.43 10.02 5.26
C GLU A 43 1.41 10.39 3.77
N LEU A 44 0.34 11.00 3.27
CA LEU A 44 0.23 11.34 1.85
C LEU A 44 0.12 12.86 1.65
N GLY A 45 1.20 13.47 1.19
CA GLY A 45 1.26 14.87 0.80
C GLY A 45 0.91 15.10 -0.67
N GLN A 46 0.77 16.38 -1.05
CA GLN A 46 0.48 16.81 -2.41
C GLN A 46 1.46 16.17 -3.42
N GLY A 47 0.89 15.68 -4.53
CA GLY A 47 1.59 14.99 -5.61
C GLY A 47 2.23 13.63 -5.22
N GLY A 48 1.87 13.11 -4.04
CA GLY A 48 1.97 11.69 -3.75
C GLY A 48 0.81 10.92 -4.37
N TYR A 49 1.11 9.81 -5.04
CA TYR A 49 0.16 8.92 -5.69
C TYR A 49 0.42 7.48 -5.22
N VAL A 50 -0.51 6.85 -4.52
CA VAL A 50 -0.30 5.51 -3.94
C VAL A 50 -1.34 4.51 -4.46
N LEU A 51 -0.88 3.49 -5.17
CA LEU A 51 -1.64 2.26 -5.37
C LEU A 51 -1.22 1.26 -4.28
N ALA A 52 -2.15 0.91 -3.39
CA ALA A 52 -1.94 -0.09 -2.35
C ALA A 52 -2.82 -1.32 -2.60
N GLU A 53 -2.21 -2.46 -2.95
CA GLU A 53 -2.92 -3.70 -3.25
C GLU A 53 -2.27 -4.95 -2.61
N GLY A 54 -3.08 -5.93 -2.22
CA GLY A 54 -2.60 -7.21 -1.69
C GLY A 54 -1.75 -7.12 -0.41
N ASN A 55 -1.77 -5.98 0.30
CA ASN A 55 -1.00 -5.80 1.52
C ASN A 55 -1.74 -6.38 2.74
N LYS A 56 -0.98 -6.66 3.79
CA LYS A 56 -1.50 -7.04 5.10
C LYS A 56 -1.22 -5.94 6.10
N PHE A 57 -2.23 -5.53 6.85
CA PHE A 57 -2.13 -4.62 7.99
C PHE A 57 -2.62 -5.36 9.23
N GLN A 58 -1.77 -5.45 10.25
CA GLN A 58 -2.12 -6.09 11.51
C GLN A 58 -1.64 -5.25 12.69
N ASN A 59 -2.52 -4.96 13.66
CA ASN A 59 -2.20 -4.11 14.81
C ASN A 59 -1.68 -2.75 14.34
N VAL A 60 -2.49 -2.07 13.52
CA VAL A 60 -2.16 -0.75 12.94
C VAL A 60 -3.34 0.16 13.17
N ASN A 61 -3.35 0.87 14.29
CA ASN A 61 -4.51 1.69 14.70
C ASN A 61 -4.85 2.75 13.65
N THR A 62 -3.84 3.47 13.16
CA THR A 62 -3.99 4.49 12.12
C THR A 62 -3.21 4.07 10.88
N ILE A 63 -3.87 3.55 9.86
CA ILE A 63 -3.18 3.15 8.63
C ILE A 63 -2.78 4.37 7.80
N ILE A 64 -3.60 5.40 7.74
CA ILE A 64 -3.28 6.66 7.06
C ILE A 64 -3.55 7.83 8.00
N GLU A 65 -2.56 8.72 8.13
CA GLU A 65 -2.70 9.93 8.95
C GLU A 65 -3.78 10.86 8.36
N ALA A 66 -4.50 11.55 9.25
CA ALA A 66 -5.50 12.52 8.86
C ALA A 66 -4.89 13.67 8.04
N GLY A 67 -5.69 14.28 7.15
CA GLY A 67 -5.23 15.41 6.33
C GLY A 67 -4.40 15.01 5.11
N ALA A 68 -4.50 13.75 4.65
CA ALA A 68 -3.92 13.33 3.39
C ALA A 68 -4.35 14.24 2.22
N THR A 69 -3.38 14.81 1.52
CA THR A 69 -3.56 15.69 0.34
C THR A 69 -3.10 15.03 -0.96
N GLY A 70 -2.41 13.89 -0.87
CA GLY A 70 -2.10 13.03 -2.01
C GLY A 70 -3.29 12.20 -2.46
N LYS A 71 -3.15 11.52 -3.59
CA LYS A 71 -4.17 10.62 -4.15
C LYS A 71 -3.79 9.17 -3.91
N TYR A 72 -4.79 8.33 -3.64
CA TYR A 72 -4.52 6.92 -3.36
C TYR A 72 -5.70 6.02 -3.68
N PHE A 73 -5.38 4.81 -4.11
CA PHE A 73 -6.33 3.74 -4.40
C PHE A 73 -5.97 2.53 -3.55
N THR A 74 -6.90 2.06 -2.71
CA THR A 74 -6.67 0.98 -1.74
C THR A 74 -7.47 -0.29 -2.03
N VAL A 75 -8.08 -0.35 -3.22
CA VAL A 75 -8.93 -1.48 -3.66
C VAL A 75 -10.05 -1.76 -2.64
N PRO A 76 -10.90 -0.76 -2.33
CA PRO A 76 -11.89 -0.88 -1.25
C PRO A 76 -13.03 -1.86 -1.58
N SER A 77 -13.24 -2.16 -2.86
CA SER A 77 -14.23 -3.14 -3.33
C SER A 77 -13.66 -3.99 -4.47
N SER A 78 -14.02 -3.69 -5.72
CA SER A 78 -13.52 -4.40 -6.90
C SER A 78 -12.15 -3.88 -7.34
N GLY A 79 -11.27 -4.80 -7.73
CA GLY A 79 -10.00 -4.50 -8.38
C GLY A 79 -10.10 -4.15 -9.87
N SER A 80 -11.28 -4.19 -10.47
CA SER A 80 -11.48 -4.07 -11.92
C SER A 80 -10.98 -2.75 -12.52
N ALA A 81 -10.93 -1.67 -11.72
CA ALA A 81 -10.41 -0.37 -12.13
C ALA A 81 -8.95 -0.42 -12.64
N CYS A 82 -8.18 -1.43 -12.22
CA CYS A 82 -6.80 -1.60 -12.63
C CYS A 82 -6.63 -2.33 -13.97
N SER A 83 -7.67 -2.99 -14.48
CA SER A 83 -7.55 -3.90 -15.64
C SER A 83 -7.01 -3.21 -16.88
N SER A 84 -7.50 -1.99 -17.18
CA SER A 84 -7.14 -1.24 -18.37
C SER A 84 -5.74 -0.60 -18.31
N VAL A 85 -5.12 -0.57 -17.12
CA VAL A 85 -3.83 0.10 -16.90
C VAL A 85 -2.72 -0.88 -16.51
N LEU A 86 -3.04 -1.91 -15.72
CA LEU A 86 -2.08 -2.93 -15.25
C LEU A 86 -2.19 -4.25 -16.04
N GLY A 87 -3.21 -4.41 -16.89
CA GLY A 87 -3.50 -5.67 -17.59
C GLY A 87 -4.11 -6.75 -16.69
N ARG A 88 -4.46 -6.42 -15.45
CA ARG A 88 -5.08 -7.32 -14.45
C ARG A 88 -5.90 -6.53 -13.45
N SER A 89 -6.83 -7.20 -12.78
CA SER A 89 -7.48 -6.63 -11.59
C SER A 89 -6.45 -6.40 -10.47
N CYS A 90 -6.68 -5.34 -9.68
CA CYS A 90 -5.97 -5.14 -8.43
C CYS A 90 -6.46 -6.11 -7.35
N VAL A 91 -5.64 -6.32 -6.32
CA VAL A 91 -5.93 -7.26 -5.22
C VAL A 91 -6.29 -6.53 -3.93
N ASN A 92 -7.34 -6.95 -3.24
CA ASN A 92 -7.74 -6.36 -1.96
C ASN A 92 -6.64 -6.49 -0.89
N ASN A 93 -6.56 -5.48 -0.02
CA ASN A 93 -5.74 -5.53 1.19
C ASN A 93 -6.47 -6.30 2.30
N ALA A 94 -5.73 -6.86 3.25
CA ALA A 94 -6.26 -7.52 4.44
C ALA A 94 -5.93 -6.72 5.71
N PHE A 95 -6.91 -6.66 6.62
CA PHE A 95 -6.83 -5.88 7.85
C PHE A 95 -7.17 -6.78 9.05
N GLY A 96 -6.36 -6.75 10.11
CA GLY A 96 -6.63 -7.43 11.37
C GLY A 96 -6.27 -6.54 12.54
N SER A 97 -7.22 -6.25 13.43
CA SER A 97 -7.01 -5.30 14.54
C SER A 97 -6.35 -3.99 14.09
N SER A 98 -6.82 -3.45 12.97
CA SER A 98 -6.27 -2.24 12.34
C SER A 98 -7.38 -1.27 11.97
N GLY A 99 -7.03 0.01 11.80
CA GLY A 99 -7.94 1.05 11.34
C GLY A 99 -8.37 0.89 9.89
N LEU A 100 -9.23 1.80 9.43
CA LEU A 100 -9.72 1.83 8.06
C LEU A 100 -8.65 2.33 7.08
N PHE A 101 -8.58 1.73 5.89
CA PHE A 101 -7.80 2.25 4.76
C PHE A 101 -8.57 2.07 3.45
N SER A 102 -9.49 2.99 3.20
CA SER A 102 -10.47 2.88 2.11
C SER A 102 -10.44 4.14 1.24
N SER A 103 -9.97 4.01 0.00
CA SER A 103 -10.07 5.05 -1.02
C SER A 103 -10.20 4.45 -2.41
N ALA A 104 -11.07 5.05 -3.21
CA ALA A 104 -11.40 4.64 -4.58
C ALA A 104 -10.92 5.65 -5.64
N ASP A 105 -9.97 6.55 -5.31
CA ASP A 105 -9.47 7.52 -6.30
C ASP A 105 -8.64 6.82 -7.39
N THR A 106 -9.22 6.74 -8.58
CA THR A 106 -8.59 6.11 -9.76
C THR A 106 -7.94 7.11 -10.70
N SER A 107 -8.00 8.42 -10.41
CA SER A 107 -7.64 9.49 -11.34
C SER A 107 -6.16 9.53 -11.72
N PHE A 108 -5.30 8.81 -10.99
CA PHE A 108 -3.86 8.71 -11.26
C PHE A 108 -3.44 7.34 -11.84
N LEU A 109 -4.35 6.36 -11.92
CA LEU A 109 -3.99 4.99 -12.30
C LEU A 109 -3.44 4.89 -13.74
N SER A 110 -3.82 5.81 -14.61
CA SER A 110 -3.25 5.94 -15.97
C SER A 110 -1.73 6.17 -15.96
N ASN A 111 -1.17 6.70 -14.88
CA ASN A 111 0.26 6.92 -14.73
C ASN A 111 1.06 5.61 -14.66
N PHE A 112 0.41 4.44 -14.49
CA PHE A 112 1.06 3.13 -14.55
C PHE A 112 1.20 2.57 -15.97
N LYS A 113 0.49 3.12 -16.97
CA LYS A 113 0.55 2.62 -18.35
C LYS A 113 1.98 2.62 -18.89
N GLY A 114 2.36 1.53 -19.55
CA GLY A 114 3.69 1.36 -20.16
C GLY A 114 4.83 1.16 -19.16
N LYS A 115 4.55 0.98 -17.86
CA LYS A 115 5.57 0.66 -16.85
C LYS A 115 5.61 -0.85 -16.57
N ASN A 116 6.74 -1.32 -16.06
CA ASN A 116 6.85 -2.67 -15.53
C ASN A 116 6.15 -2.74 -14.17
N ILE A 117 4.97 -3.36 -14.13
CA ILE A 117 4.14 -3.46 -12.93
C ILE A 117 4.41 -4.78 -12.23
N ALA A 118 4.72 -4.73 -10.94
CA ALA A 118 4.94 -5.94 -10.17
C ALA A 118 3.63 -6.75 -10.04
N SER A 119 3.74 -8.08 -10.07
CA SER A 119 2.62 -8.96 -9.79
C SER A 119 2.13 -8.78 -8.35
N ALA A 120 0.82 -8.91 -8.16
CA ALA A 120 0.17 -8.92 -6.86
C ALA A 120 -0.43 -10.30 -6.59
N ALA A 121 -0.20 -10.84 -5.39
CA ALA A 121 -0.85 -12.03 -4.87
C ALA A 121 -1.92 -11.67 -3.84
N ALA A 122 -2.75 -12.64 -3.43
CA ALA A 122 -3.71 -12.45 -2.35
C ALA A 122 -3.01 -12.05 -1.04
N ALA A 123 -3.59 -11.11 -0.29
CA ALA A 123 -3.01 -10.62 0.97
C ALA A 123 -2.78 -11.73 2.02
N SER A 124 -3.54 -12.83 1.94
CA SER A 124 -3.35 -14.02 2.78
C SER A 124 -2.00 -14.74 2.56
N THR A 125 -1.35 -14.51 1.42
CA THR A 125 -0.05 -15.11 1.08
C THR A 125 1.15 -14.31 1.59
N VAL A 126 0.91 -13.11 2.12
CA VAL A 126 1.99 -12.26 2.66
C VAL A 126 2.61 -12.95 3.88
N SER A 127 3.92 -13.18 3.81
CA SER A 127 4.71 -13.90 4.81
C SER A 127 6.01 -13.14 5.12
N THR A 128 6.51 -13.29 6.34
CA THR A 128 7.80 -12.74 6.79
C THR A 128 8.97 -13.70 6.59
N ALA A 129 8.71 -14.93 6.11
CA ALA A 129 9.73 -15.98 6.03
C ALA A 129 10.97 -15.59 5.20
N ASN A 130 10.75 -14.79 4.14
CA ASN A 130 11.78 -14.40 3.18
C ASN A 130 12.12 -12.90 3.24
N VAL A 131 11.85 -12.25 4.38
CA VAL A 131 12.02 -10.79 4.51
C VAL A 131 13.18 -10.46 5.43
N GLY A 132 14.08 -9.60 4.94
CA GLY A 132 15.23 -9.11 5.69
C GLY A 132 16.50 -9.89 5.41
N TYR A 133 17.58 -9.47 6.06
CA TYR A 133 18.91 -10.05 5.88
C TYR A 133 18.95 -11.53 6.31
N GLY A 134 19.64 -12.36 5.53
CA GLY A 134 19.83 -13.79 5.81
C GLY A 134 18.64 -14.69 5.48
N LYS A 135 17.69 -14.21 4.67
CA LYS A 135 16.47 -14.93 4.27
C LYS A 135 16.38 -15.16 2.74
N ILE A 136 17.54 -15.35 2.10
CA ILE A 136 17.70 -15.63 0.67
C ILE A 136 18.02 -17.10 0.41
#